data_AF-A0A7Y7LWB4-F1
#
_entry.id   AF-A0A7Y7LWB4-F1
#
_cell.length_a   1.000
_cell.length_b   1.000
_cell.length_c   1.000
_cell.angle_alpha   90.00
_cell.angle_beta   90.00
_cell.angle_gamma   90.00
#
_symmetry.space_group_name_H-M   'P 1'
#
loop_
_entity.id
_entity.type
_entity.pdbx_description
1 polymer ?
#
loop_
_entity_poly.entity_id
_entity_poly.type
_entity_poly.pdbx_seq_one_letter_code
_entity_poly.pdbx_strand_id
1 'polypeptide(L)'
;MDEIGRAPPSTHRLKFIVDPELAADIGPAEAGRRLAQYVADVNTVFTRETVRSFAFDPAADLQLVAPANAPQCAYSGLVNGEVVVCVSKSTRGYSHGGLSMSWTFPQKGVAWNLNWIAIHDPLRLSRAPTPGAPESTEKDYLGRQLKTLMHELEHVFGAGAGEYYNGIAVTDTTGVAPVTDLSLASESDRYWWSRQHWRLDPLLGTVFEQRRDPAANRVATLELTRFTEGTRANINTDWTDWPKLGSSKFMAGTTATQVRVTDRDTGAALPGAQVSVWRNPGAGKPLAMLVTGVADASGRFVFDWDCGFSCFATGKTTLLVKARAASRAPGATWFTIFDAFEQKAVHGQQMFTIDLALGSPDATPPTVSVAAPSMATVGQLTVIAPAVVDNVGVVGVKVMGRDSIPICTFTAPPYTCSWTPGTPGMQTIRIVALDAAGNSAVASANVIVNPPSDTVPPAVSLAAPQSMPAGAAARFSATASDNVGVAELKFIVDGRTACTLRAAPYVCAWTPKRPGSANVEVRAMDAAGNVASASASMRVEGPRPEDL
;
A
#
# COMPACT_ATOMS: atom_id res chain seq x y z
N MET A 1 36.88 0.63 -0.58
CA MET A 1 35.48 0.40 -0.15
C MET A 1 34.82 1.75 -0.13
N ASP A 2 33.89 1.95 -1.05
CA ASP A 2 32.95 3.07 -1.10
C ASP A 2 32.50 3.47 0.32
N GLU A 3 32.40 4.77 0.59
CA GLU A 3 32.15 5.34 1.94
C GLU A 3 30.86 4.82 2.61
N ILE A 4 30.00 4.14 1.83
CA ILE A 4 28.68 3.64 2.20
C ILE A 4 28.71 2.16 2.66
N GLY A 5 29.80 1.42 2.42
CA GLY A 5 30.03 0.08 3.00
C GLY A 5 28.94 -0.95 2.66
N ARG A 6 28.79 -1.32 1.39
CA ARG A 6 27.82 -2.32 0.93
C ARG A 6 28.17 -3.72 1.43
N ALA A 7 27.19 -4.42 1.99
CA ALA A 7 27.31 -5.80 2.38
C ALA A 7 27.16 -6.76 1.19
N PRO A 8 27.81 -7.94 1.21
CA PRO A 8 27.50 -9.00 0.27
C PRO A 8 26.10 -9.58 0.53
N PRO A 9 25.50 -10.28 -0.45
CA PRO A 9 24.29 -11.05 -0.22
C PRO A 9 24.41 -11.99 0.98
N SER A 10 23.43 -11.97 1.87
CA SER A 10 23.46 -12.75 3.10
C SER A 10 22.08 -13.27 3.50
N THR A 11 22.07 -14.48 4.04
CA THR A 11 20.88 -15.11 4.60
C THR A 11 20.96 -15.11 6.12
N HIS A 12 19.92 -14.59 6.77
CA HIS A 12 19.82 -14.45 8.22
C HIS A 12 18.80 -15.46 8.75
N ARG A 13 19.17 -16.17 9.81
CA ARG A 13 18.27 -17.15 10.43
C ARG A 13 17.28 -16.44 11.35
N LEU A 14 15.98 -16.64 11.13
CA LEU A 14 14.93 -16.15 12.01
C LEU A 14 14.59 -17.19 13.08
N LYS A 15 14.44 -16.76 14.33
CA LYS A 15 13.95 -17.57 15.44
C LYS A 15 12.68 -16.97 16.01
N PHE A 16 11.56 -17.68 15.88
CA PHE A 16 10.28 -17.24 16.39
C PHE A 16 10.08 -17.69 17.83
N ILE A 17 9.86 -16.74 18.72
CA ILE A 17 9.43 -16.97 20.10
C ILE A 17 8.00 -16.49 20.20
N VAL A 18 7.06 -17.44 20.27
CA VAL A 18 5.63 -17.16 20.10
C VAL A 18 4.88 -17.57 21.35
N ASP A 19 3.98 -16.71 21.79
CA ASP A 19 3.04 -17.00 22.85
C ASP A 19 2.27 -18.31 22.56
N PRO A 20 2.31 -19.32 23.46
CA PRO A 20 1.61 -20.59 23.25
C PRO A 20 0.11 -20.43 22.97
N GLU A 21 -0.53 -19.38 23.48
CA GLU A 21 -1.95 -19.11 23.22
C GLU A 21 -2.26 -18.88 21.74
N LEU A 22 -1.31 -18.35 20.96
CA LEU A 22 -1.47 -18.14 19.52
C LEU A 22 -1.48 -19.45 18.72
N ALA A 23 -0.94 -20.53 19.30
CA ALA A 23 -0.86 -21.85 18.68
C ALA A 23 -1.82 -22.87 19.32
N ALA A 24 -2.59 -22.50 20.35
CA ALA A 24 -3.43 -23.42 21.12
C ALA A 24 -4.42 -24.20 20.24
N ASP A 25 -5.06 -23.52 19.28
CA ASP A 25 -6.11 -24.11 18.45
C ASP A 25 -5.58 -24.87 17.23
N ILE A 26 -4.35 -24.57 16.79
CA ILE A 26 -3.79 -25.08 15.53
C ILE A 26 -2.66 -26.09 15.77
N GLY A 27 -2.05 -26.06 16.95
CA GLY A 27 -0.90 -26.86 17.33
C GLY A 27 0.43 -26.34 16.77
N PRO A 28 1.57 -26.81 17.32
CA PRO A 28 2.90 -26.30 16.98
C PRO A 28 3.31 -26.53 15.52
N ALA A 29 2.96 -27.68 14.94
CA ALA A 29 3.33 -28.03 13.58
C ALA A 29 2.67 -27.10 12.54
N GLU A 30 1.38 -26.82 12.73
CA GLU A 30 0.62 -25.93 11.86
C GLU A 30 1.03 -24.47 12.06
N ALA A 31 1.29 -24.04 13.30
CA ALA A 31 1.87 -22.73 13.58
C ALA A 31 3.22 -22.55 12.85
N GLY A 32 4.09 -23.56 12.92
CA GLY A 32 5.36 -23.60 12.21
C GLY A 32 5.21 -23.49 10.68
N ARG A 33 4.30 -24.28 10.09
CA ARG A 33 4.00 -24.21 8.65
C ARG A 33 3.54 -22.82 8.23
N ARG A 34 2.64 -22.20 8.99
CA ARG A 34 2.11 -20.85 8.70
C ARG A 34 3.20 -19.80 8.82
N LEU A 35 4.03 -19.84 9.86
CA LEU A 35 5.16 -18.92 10.02
C LEU A 35 6.20 -19.07 8.91
N ALA A 36 6.46 -20.28 8.41
CA ALA A 36 7.30 -20.47 7.24
C ALA A 36 6.77 -19.73 6.01
N GLN A 37 5.44 -19.66 5.85
CA GLN A 37 4.83 -18.87 4.80
C GLN A 37 5.01 -17.34 5.02
N TYR A 38 4.97 -16.86 6.26
CA TYR A 38 5.27 -15.44 6.56
C TYR A 38 6.71 -15.10 6.17
N VAL A 39 7.68 -15.99 6.44
CA VAL A 39 9.08 -15.79 6.07
C VAL A 39 9.25 -15.78 4.55
N ALA A 40 8.56 -16.66 3.82
CA ALA A 40 8.55 -16.62 2.36
C ALA A 40 7.95 -15.31 1.81
N ASP A 41 6.94 -14.75 2.48
CA ASP A 41 6.33 -13.46 2.12
C ASP A 41 7.27 -12.29 2.34
N VAL A 42 7.92 -12.23 3.50
CA VAL A 42 9.00 -11.27 3.77
C VAL A 42 10.10 -11.38 2.71
N ASN A 43 10.55 -12.60 2.39
CA ASN A 43 11.59 -12.84 1.39
C ASN A 43 11.19 -12.38 -0.01
N THR A 44 9.90 -12.44 -0.38
CA THR A 44 9.42 -11.96 -1.68
C THR A 44 9.76 -10.48 -1.89
N VAL A 45 9.75 -9.68 -0.81
CA VAL A 45 10.12 -8.27 -0.88
C VAL A 45 11.62 -8.08 -0.62
N PHE A 46 12.16 -8.66 0.44
CA PHE A 46 13.56 -8.45 0.82
C PHE A 46 14.54 -8.90 -0.26
N THR A 47 14.32 -10.06 -0.91
CA THR A 47 15.21 -10.53 -1.97
C THR A 47 15.06 -9.75 -3.27
N ARG A 48 13.90 -9.12 -3.51
CA ARG A 48 13.66 -8.25 -4.66
C ARG A 48 14.32 -6.88 -4.47
N GLU A 49 14.23 -6.32 -3.26
CA GLU A 49 14.65 -4.95 -2.98
C GLU A 49 16.06 -4.84 -2.39
N THR A 50 16.60 -5.89 -1.76
CA THR A 50 17.82 -5.83 -0.93
C THR A 50 18.74 -7.02 -1.15
N VAL A 51 19.94 -6.97 -0.56
CA VAL A 51 20.90 -8.09 -0.51
C VAL A 51 20.64 -9.04 0.66
N ARG A 52 19.56 -8.84 1.42
CA ARG A 52 19.24 -9.65 2.60
C ARG A 52 18.15 -10.66 2.28
N SER A 53 18.26 -11.84 2.88
CA SER A 53 17.22 -12.85 2.89
C SER A 53 17.15 -13.55 4.24
N PHE A 54 16.09 -14.32 4.44
CA PHE A 54 15.82 -14.99 5.71
C PHE A 54 15.60 -16.49 5.54
N ALA A 55 16.10 -17.27 6.50
CA ALA A 55 15.85 -18.70 6.61
C ALA A 55 15.14 -19.00 7.93
N PHE A 56 14.22 -19.97 7.89
CA PHE A 56 13.47 -20.42 9.07
C PHE A 56 13.15 -21.90 8.93
N ASP A 57 13.60 -22.70 9.89
CA ASP A 57 13.23 -24.10 10.04
C ASP A 57 12.26 -24.23 11.23
N PRO A 58 10.96 -24.51 11.01
CA PRO A 58 9.99 -24.63 12.08
C PRO A 58 10.37 -25.61 13.19
N ALA A 59 11.11 -26.69 12.89
CA ALA A 59 11.48 -27.68 13.89
C ALA A 59 12.60 -27.18 14.82
N ALA A 60 13.49 -26.32 14.30
CA ALA A 60 14.66 -25.84 15.03
C ALA A 60 14.49 -24.41 15.56
N ASP A 61 13.62 -23.61 14.94
CA ASP A 61 13.59 -22.16 15.09
C ASP A 61 12.29 -21.61 15.67
N LEU A 62 11.29 -22.46 15.92
CA LEU A 62 10.06 -22.07 16.62
C LEU A 62 10.11 -22.52 18.09
N GLN A 63 9.89 -21.58 19.00
CA GLN A 63 9.69 -21.85 20.42
C GLN A 63 8.34 -21.29 20.86
N LEU A 64 7.50 -22.16 21.42
CA LEU A 64 6.25 -21.74 22.04
C LEU A 64 6.48 -21.46 23.52
N VAL A 65 6.75 -20.21 23.83
CA VAL A 65 6.97 -19.70 25.18
C VAL A 65 6.51 -18.26 25.23
N ALA A 66 5.83 -17.87 26.31
CA ALA A 66 5.41 -16.48 26.49
C ALA A 66 6.65 -15.56 26.38
N PRO A 67 6.65 -14.53 25.51
CA PRO A 67 7.83 -13.68 25.30
C PRO A 67 8.40 -13.05 26.58
N ALA A 68 7.54 -12.74 27.56
CA ALA A 68 7.95 -12.22 28.87
C ALA A 68 8.86 -13.19 29.66
N ASN A 69 8.83 -14.49 29.35
CA ASN A 69 9.60 -15.54 30.00
C ASN A 69 10.83 -15.96 29.18
N ALA A 70 11.07 -15.35 28.01
CA ALA A 70 12.19 -15.68 27.15
C ALA A 70 13.30 -14.61 27.27
N PRO A 71 14.49 -14.95 27.81
CA PRO A 71 15.61 -14.01 27.94
C PRO A 71 16.07 -13.43 26.60
N GLN A 72 15.91 -14.17 25.50
CA GLN A 72 16.25 -13.72 24.15
C GLN A 72 15.32 -12.63 23.65
N CYS A 73 14.10 -12.56 24.21
CA CYS A 73 13.27 -11.41 23.94
C CYS A 73 13.90 -10.19 24.60
N ALA A 74 14.31 -10.20 25.88
CA ALA A 74 14.79 -9.02 26.65
C ALA A 74 15.58 -7.95 25.83
N TYR A 75 15.36 -6.66 26.11
CA TYR A 75 15.90 -5.45 25.43
C TYR A 75 17.42 -5.43 25.10
N SER A 76 18.20 -6.36 25.66
CA SER A 76 19.65 -6.49 25.53
C SER A 76 20.10 -7.81 24.87
N GLY A 77 19.17 -8.59 24.31
CA GLY A 77 19.43 -9.93 23.78
C GLY A 77 20.21 -9.90 22.46
N LEU A 78 21.47 -10.32 22.53
CA LEU A 78 22.27 -10.76 21.38
C LEU A 78 22.18 -12.29 21.32
N VAL A 79 21.89 -12.87 20.15
CA VAL A 79 22.11 -14.31 19.91
C VAL A 79 22.86 -14.50 18.61
N ASN A 80 24.19 -14.61 18.68
CA ASN A 80 25.04 -15.33 17.71
C ASN A 80 24.74 -15.16 16.19
N GLY A 81 24.34 -13.97 15.73
CA GLY A 81 24.04 -13.71 14.31
C GLY A 81 22.65 -14.17 13.83
N GLU A 82 21.79 -14.60 14.74
CA GLU A 82 20.38 -14.95 14.50
C GLU A 82 19.48 -13.74 14.80
N VAL A 83 18.34 -13.68 14.12
CA VAL A 83 17.32 -12.64 14.33
C VAL A 83 16.14 -13.27 15.07
N VAL A 84 15.94 -12.86 16.32
CA VAL A 84 14.84 -13.34 17.17
C VAL A 84 13.60 -12.50 16.89
N VAL A 85 12.45 -13.16 16.69
CA VAL A 85 11.16 -12.54 16.44
C VAL A 85 10.23 -12.91 17.58
N CYS A 86 9.92 -11.94 18.46
CA CYS A 86 9.10 -12.16 19.64
C CYS A 86 7.64 -11.74 19.41
N VAL A 87 6.72 -12.69 19.58
CA VAL A 87 5.30 -12.51 19.25
C VAL A 87 4.40 -12.80 20.47
N SER A 88 3.71 -11.77 20.95
CA SER A 88 2.74 -11.83 22.05
C SER A 88 1.30 -11.95 21.54
N LYS A 89 0.45 -12.66 22.27
CA LYS A 89 -1.00 -12.69 22.01
C LYS A 89 -1.61 -11.32 22.35
N SER A 90 -2.52 -10.85 21.50
CA SER A 90 -3.27 -9.60 21.68
C SER A 90 -4.74 -9.77 21.31
N THR A 91 -5.57 -8.83 21.80
CA THR A 91 -7.00 -8.70 21.48
C THR A 91 -7.28 -7.64 20.43
N ARG A 92 -6.30 -6.79 20.09
CA ARG A 92 -6.48 -5.65 19.17
C ARG A 92 -5.50 -5.60 17.99
N GLY A 93 -4.52 -6.50 17.95
CA GLY A 93 -3.58 -6.62 16.82
C GLY A 93 -2.71 -5.38 16.58
N TYR A 94 -2.52 -4.52 17.58
CA TYR A 94 -1.65 -3.35 17.45
C TYR A 94 -0.24 -3.72 17.89
N SER A 95 0.73 -3.52 17.00
CA SER A 95 2.12 -3.39 17.44
C SER A 95 2.33 -1.98 18.01
N HIS A 96 2.86 -1.91 19.22
CA HIS A 96 3.57 -0.73 19.68
C HIS A 96 4.95 -0.83 19.08
N GLY A 97 5.45 0.21 18.40
CA GLY A 97 6.65 0.14 17.57
C GLY A 97 7.83 -0.63 18.15
N GLY A 98 8.69 -1.04 17.24
CA GLY A 98 10.07 -1.40 17.48
C GLY A 98 10.81 -0.42 18.38
N LEU A 99 11.99 -0.83 18.78
CA LEU A 99 12.82 -0.22 19.82
C LEU A 99 13.14 1.28 19.57
N SER A 100 12.19 2.17 19.87
CA SER A 100 12.38 3.63 19.89
C SER A 100 13.37 4.11 20.96
N MET A 101 13.81 3.21 21.86
CA MET A 101 14.71 3.51 22.98
C MET A 101 15.91 2.56 23.10
N SER A 102 16.28 1.80 22.05
CA SER A 102 17.53 1.03 22.12
C SER A 102 18.74 1.96 21.99
N TRP A 103 19.56 1.98 23.03
CA TRP A 103 20.82 2.72 23.09
C TRP A 103 21.97 1.99 22.37
N THR A 104 21.74 0.75 21.91
CA THR A 104 22.71 -0.09 21.22
C THR A 104 22.33 -0.18 19.75
N PHE A 105 23.09 0.54 18.92
CA PHE A 105 22.99 0.48 17.47
C PHE A 105 24.26 -0.18 16.87
N PRO A 106 24.15 -0.96 15.78
CA PRO A 106 22.91 -1.56 15.29
C PRO A 106 22.33 -2.53 16.33
N GLN A 107 21.00 -2.68 16.31
CA GLN A 107 20.31 -3.68 17.10
C GLN A 107 20.68 -5.05 16.55
N LYS A 108 21.69 -5.69 17.14
CA LYS A 108 22.11 -7.01 16.67
C LYS A 108 21.08 -8.05 17.12
N GLY A 109 20.04 -8.24 16.29
CA GLY A 109 19.36 -9.53 16.15
C GLY A 109 18.03 -9.72 16.88
N VAL A 110 17.24 -8.67 17.16
CA VAL A 110 15.88 -8.87 17.71
C VAL A 110 14.87 -7.96 17.01
N ALA A 111 13.82 -8.56 16.46
CA ALA A 111 12.54 -7.93 16.11
C ALA A 111 11.56 -8.18 17.27
N TRP A 112 11.21 -7.12 18.00
CA TRP A 112 10.38 -7.17 19.22
C TRP A 112 8.97 -6.57 18.97
N ASN A 113 8.04 -6.80 19.90
CA ASN A 113 6.75 -6.11 20.05
C ASN A 113 5.66 -6.47 19.03
N LEU A 114 5.80 -7.63 18.41
CA LEU A 114 4.76 -8.14 17.53
C LEU A 114 3.60 -8.66 18.38
N ASN A 115 2.47 -7.96 18.31
CA ASN A 115 1.27 -8.25 19.08
C ASN A 115 0.19 -8.76 18.13
N TRP A 116 -0.02 -10.07 18.09
CA TRP A 116 -0.86 -10.73 17.09
C TRP A 116 -2.17 -11.24 17.69
N ILE A 117 -3.23 -11.23 16.89
CA ILE A 117 -4.51 -11.81 17.28
C ILE A 117 -4.53 -13.32 16.98
N ALA A 118 -3.88 -13.77 15.90
CA ALA A 118 -3.77 -15.18 15.53
C ALA A 118 -2.58 -15.40 14.60
N ILE A 119 -2.15 -16.65 14.43
CA ILE A 119 -1.26 -17.04 13.33
C ILE A 119 -2.14 -17.46 12.15
N HIS A 120 -2.30 -16.56 11.17
CA HIS A 120 -3.15 -16.79 10.01
C HIS A 120 -2.51 -17.78 9.04
N ASP A 121 -3.33 -18.44 8.21
CA ASP A 121 -2.83 -19.24 7.09
C ASP A 121 -2.84 -18.39 5.81
N PRO A 122 -1.70 -17.83 5.36
CA PRO A 122 -1.69 -16.88 4.24
C PRO A 122 -2.20 -17.49 2.93
N LEU A 123 -2.16 -18.82 2.80
CA LEU A 123 -2.62 -19.55 1.62
C LEU A 123 -4.14 -19.79 1.60
N ARG A 124 -4.84 -19.58 2.72
CA ARG A 124 -6.29 -19.77 2.85
C ARG A 124 -7.06 -18.49 3.10
N LEU A 125 -6.40 -17.34 3.02
CA LEU A 125 -7.05 -16.04 3.06
C LEU A 125 -8.01 -15.90 1.86
N SER A 126 -9.31 -15.71 2.15
CA SER A 126 -10.40 -15.74 1.17
C SER A 126 -10.71 -14.35 0.63
N ARG A 127 -10.67 -14.19 -0.71
CA ARG A 127 -10.87 -12.93 -1.48
C ARG A 127 -12.14 -12.10 -1.15
N ALA A 128 -13.09 -12.61 -0.39
CA ALA A 128 -14.34 -11.91 -0.07
C ALA A 128 -14.43 -11.65 1.45
N PRO A 129 -14.37 -10.40 1.92
CA PRO A 129 -14.61 -10.09 3.31
C PRO A 129 -16.05 -10.40 3.70
N THR A 130 -16.25 -11.24 4.73
CA THR A 130 -17.57 -11.54 5.28
C THR A 130 -18.09 -10.35 6.08
N PRO A 131 -19.25 -9.76 5.75
CA PRO A 131 -19.84 -8.68 6.54
C PRO A 131 -20.10 -9.12 7.99
N GLY A 132 -19.58 -8.38 8.96
CA GLY A 132 -19.74 -8.68 10.39
C GLY A 132 -18.72 -9.66 10.98
N ALA A 133 -17.76 -10.16 10.21
CA ALA A 133 -16.62 -10.87 10.78
C ALA A 133 -15.79 -9.91 11.67
N PRO A 134 -15.31 -10.34 12.85
CA PRO A 134 -14.27 -9.60 13.56
C PRO A 134 -13.15 -9.35 12.56
N GLU A 135 -12.65 -8.11 12.53
CA GLU A 135 -11.66 -7.57 11.61
C GLU A 135 -11.01 -8.63 10.71
N SER A 136 -11.45 -8.69 9.44
CA SER A 136 -11.14 -9.80 8.51
C SER A 136 -9.70 -10.30 8.66
N THR A 137 -9.50 -11.61 8.74
CA THR A 137 -8.18 -12.26 8.86
C THR A 137 -7.16 -11.74 7.83
N GLU A 138 -7.63 -11.32 6.65
CA GLU A 138 -6.83 -10.66 5.61
C GLU A 138 -6.28 -9.30 6.03
N LYS A 139 -7.14 -8.43 6.57
CA LYS A 139 -6.75 -7.12 7.09
C LYS A 139 -5.80 -7.24 8.28
N ASP A 140 -6.01 -8.23 9.15
CA ASP A 140 -5.08 -8.46 10.25
C ASP A 140 -3.73 -8.97 9.75
N TYR A 141 -3.72 -9.99 8.88
CA TYR A 141 -2.50 -10.55 8.33
C TYR A 141 -1.72 -9.56 7.47
N LEU A 142 -2.34 -9.06 6.39
CA LEU A 142 -1.71 -8.14 5.45
C LEU A 142 -1.52 -6.79 6.17
N GLY A 143 -2.64 -6.14 6.51
CA GLY A 143 -2.69 -4.77 7.04
C GLY A 143 -1.83 -4.48 8.27
N ARG A 144 -1.53 -5.52 9.07
CA ARG A 144 -0.82 -5.36 10.35
C ARG A 144 0.35 -6.31 10.52
N GLN A 145 0.13 -7.62 10.51
CA GLN A 145 1.16 -8.57 10.92
C GLN A 145 2.35 -8.58 9.95
N LEU A 146 2.10 -8.70 8.65
CA LEU A 146 3.16 -8.73 7.63
C LEU A 146 3.89 -7.38 7.54
N LYS A 147 3.16 -6.25 7.51
CA LYS A 147 3.77 -4.91 7.52
C LYS A 147 4.67 -4.71 8.72
N THR A 148 4.17 -5.03 9.92
CA THR A 148 4.94 -4.83 11.14
C THR A 148 6.15 -5.74 11.16
N LEU A 149 6.00 -7.01 10.75
CA LEU A 149 7.15 -7.92 10.67
C LEU A 149 8.23 -7.36 9.73
N MET A 150 7.87 -6.85 8.55
CA MET A 150 8.83 -6.23 7.64
C MET A 150 9.47 -5.00 8.27
N HIS A 151 8.66 -4.10 8.83
CA HIS A 151 9.10 -2.90 9.54
C HIS A 151 10.17 -3.19 10.60
N GLU A 152 9.91 -4.17 11.48
CA GLU A 152 10.85 -4.54 12.54
C GLU A 152 12.12 -5.18 11.99
N LEU A 153 12.02 -5.94 10.89
CA LEU A 153 13.21 -6.49 10.24
C LEU A 153 14.06 -5.42 9.57
N GLU A 154 13.49 -4.31 9.13
CA GLU A 154 14.25 -3.17 8.62
C GLU A 154 15.10 -2.54 9.74
N HIS A 155 14.55 -2.42 10.95
CA HIS A 155 15.28 -1.94 12.13
C HIS A 155 16.50 -2.79 12.50
N VAL A 156 16.43 -4.12 12.30
CA VAL A 156 17.57 -5.02 12.53
C VAL A 156 18.79 -4.63 11.68
N PHE A 157 18.56 -4.05 10.50
CA PHE A 157 19.62 -3.58 9.60
C PHE A 157 19.80 -2.05 9.64
N GLY A 158 19.38 -1.42 10.74
CA GLY A 158 19.63 -0.01 10.99
C GLY A 158 18.77 0.98 10.19
N ALA A 159 17.81 0.50 9.40
CA ALA A 159 16.79 1.39 8.87
C ALA A 159 15.88 1.90 10.00
N GLY A 160 15.35 3.11 9.88
CA GLY A 160 14.33 3.61 10.82
C GLY A 160 14.82 4.26 12.12
N ALA A 161 16.12 4.52 12.28
CA ALA A 161 16.57 5.35 13.39
C ALA A 161 15.91 6.74 13.34
N GLY A 162 15.22 7.14 14.41
CA GLY A 162 14.54 8.43 14.50
C GLY A 162 13.05 8.42 14.13
N GLU A 163 12.34 7.39 14.59
CA GLU A 163 10.98 7.05 14.17
C GLU A 163 10.00 8.23 13.91
N TYR A 164 9.26 8.00 12.83
CA TYR A 164 8.25 8.78 12.11
C TYR A 164 7.06 9.27 12.94
N TYR A 165 6.79 8.69 14.12
CA TYR A 165 5.69 9.14 14.99
C TYR A 165 5.82 10.59 15.43
N ASN A 166 7.05 11.12 15.50
CA ASN A 166 7.27 12.52 15.87
C ASN A 166 6.91 13.49 14.73
N GLY A 167 6.87 13.01 13.48
CA GLY A 167 6.45 13.78 12.30
C GLY A 167 5.01 13.53 11.85
N ILE A 168 4.27 12.62 12.51
CA ILE A 168 2.95 12.17 12.05
C ILE A 168 1.94 13.32 11.87
N ALA A 169 1.99 14.27 12.79
CA ALA A 169 1.29 15.54 12.76
C ALA A 169 2.08 16.55 13.60
N VAL A 170 2.61 17.59 12.96
CA VAL A 170 3.39 18.66 13.58
C VAL A 170 2.79 19.99 13.15
N THR A 171 2.24 20.73 14.11
CA THR A 171 1.73 22.07 13.87
C THR A 171 2.87 23.08 13.82
N ASP A 172 2.84 23.94 12.82
CA ASP A 172 3.72 25.09 12.72
C ASP A 172 3.30 26.16 13.74
N THR A 173 3.99 26.15 14.87
CA THR A 173 3.76 27.05 16.00
C THR A 173 4.66 28.30 15.97
N THR A 174 5.35 28.55 14.85
CA THR A 174 6.38 29.60 14.79
C THR A 174 5.81 31.02 14.75
N GLY A 175 4.56 31.19 14.30
CA GLY A 175 3.97 32.51 14.04
C GLY A 175 4.62 33.27 12.86
N VAL A 176 5.51 32.61 12.10
CA VAL A 176 6.27 33.19 10.99
C VAL A 176 5.68 32.70 9.68
N ALA A 177 5.16 33.58 8.83
CA ALA A 177 4.68 33.17 7.51
C ALA A 177 5.82 32.65 6.58
N PRO A 178 5.56 31.66 5.71
CA PRO A 178 4.28 30.96 5.56
C PRO A 178 4.07 29.94 6.69
N VAL A 179 2.81 29.72 7.07
CA VAL A 179 2.43 28.66 8.03
C VAL A 179 2.38 27.34 7.28
N THR A 180 3.12 26.33 7.74
CA THR A 180 3.25 25.04 7.06
C THR A 180 3.18 23.88 8.06
N ASP A 181 1.98 23.47 8.42
CA ASP A 181 1.82 22.22 9.19
C ASP A 181 2.38 21.04 8.39
N LEU A 182 2.94 20.05 9.10
CA LEU A 182 3.34 18.77 8.54
C LEU A 182 2.39 17.70 9.04
N SER A 183 1.75 16.95 8.15
CA SER A 183 0.98 15.78 8.50
C SER A 183 1.40 14.59 7.64
N LEU A 184 2.37 13.82 8.13
CA LEU A 184 2.77 12.58 7.45
C LEU A 184 1.64 11.55 7.40
N ALA A 185 0.66 11.60 8.32
CA ALA A 185 -0.54 10.77 8.23
C ALA A 185 -1.52 11.19 7.13
N SER A 186 -1.51 12.46 6.71
CA SER A 186 -2.42 12.98 5.69
C SER A 186 -1.90 12.67 4.29
N GLU A 187 -2.68 11.91 3.53
CA GLU A 187 -2.31 11.53 2.16
C GLU A 187 -2.20 12.72 1.20
N SER A 188 -2.95 13.78 1.49
CA SER A 188 -2.98 15.01 0.73
C SER A 188 -1.85 15.97 1.08
N ASP A 189 -1.10 15.71 2.16
CA ASP A 189 -0.04 16.59 2.63
C ASP A 189 1.01 16.82 1.54
N ARG A 190 1.48 18.07 1.45
CA ARG A 190 2.44 18.53 0.44
C ARG A 190 3.77 17.79 0.54
N TYR A 191 4.16 17.37 1.74
CA TYR A 191 5.38 16.59 1.96
C TYR A 191 5.44 15.34 1.05
N TRP A 192 4.29 14.70 0.83
CA TRP A 192 4.20 13.48 0.03
C TRP A 192 4.16 13.72 -1.48
N TRP A 193 4.04 14.94 -1.99
CA TRP A 193 3.80 15.16 -3.42
C TRP A 193 4.95 14.66 -4.29
N SER A 194 6.19 14.97 -3.93
CA SER A 194 7.40 14.41 -4.59
C SER A 194 7.82 13.05 -4.02
N ARG A 195 7.19 12.60 -2.93
CA ARG A 195 7.58 11.42 -2.14
C ARG A 195 6.47 10.37 -2.08
N GLN A 196 5.59 10.31 -3.07
CA GLN A 196 4.47 9.34 -3.05
C GLN A 196 4.96 7.90 -2.92
N HIS A 197 6.07 7.56 -3.57
CA HIS A 197 6.66 6.22 -3.50
C HIS A 197 7.16 5.84 -2.09
N TRP A 198 7.51 6.82 -1.25
CA TRP A 198 7.94 6.57 0.13
C TRP A 198 6.83 5.97 0.99
N ARG A 199 5.58 6.20 0.60
CA ARG A 199 4.43 5.62 1.28
C ARG A 199 4.32 4.11 1.06
N LEU A 200 4.98 3.53 0.07
CA LEU A 200 5.00 2.08 -0.14
C LEU A 200 5.98 1.35 0.79
N ASP A 201 6.75 2.10 1.57
CA ASP A 201 7.75 1.59 2.51
C ASP A 201 7.10 1.21 3.86
N PRO A 202 7.30 0.00 4.39
CA PRO A 202 6.82 -0.38 5.73
C PRO A 202 7.31 0.52 6.83
N LEU A 203 8.52 1.07 6.72
CA LEU A 203 9.12 1.97 7.68
C LEU A 203 8.38 3.30 7.80
N LEU A 204 7.95 3.87 6.68
CA LEU A 204 7.31 5.19 6.62
C LEU A 204 5.79 5.14 6.78
N GLY A 205 5.29 3.96 7.15
CA GLY A 205 3.99 3.82 7.78
C GLY A 205 2.84 3.44 6.86
N THR A 206 3.02 3.11 5.57
CA THR A 206 1.85 2.89 4.69
C THR A 206 1.98 1.80 3.63
N VAL A 207 2.55 0.63 3.95
CA VAL A 207 2.34 -0.57 3.09
C VAL A 207 0.85 -0.86 2.87
N PHE A 208 0.00 -0.35 3.77
CA PHE A 208 -1.44 -0.29 3.59
C PHE A 208 -1.90 1.14 3.67
N GLU A 209 -1.56 1.88 2.62
CA GLU A 209 -2.50 2.84 2.05
C GLU A 209 -3.92 2.28 2.16
N GLN A 210 -4.83 3.03 2.79
CA GLN A 210 -6.25 2.66 2.88
C GLN A 210 -6.84 2.41 1.47
N ARG A 211 -6.16 2.91 0.44
CA ARG A 211 -6.37 2.74 -1.00
C ARG A 211 -6.15 1.31 -1.53
N ARG A 212 -5.52 0.41 -0.76
CA ARG A 212 -5.09 -0.95 -1.18
C ARG A 212 -5.50 -2.07 -0.21
N ASP A 213 -6.25 -1.74 0.83
CA ASP A 213 -6.82 -2.69 1.78
C ASP A 213 -8.36 -2.63 1.63
N PRO A 214 -9.14 -3.69 1.31
CA PRO A 214 -8.88 -5.14 1.28
C PRO A 214 -9.21 -5.80 -0.10
N ALA A 215 -9.09 -5.07 -1.22
CA ALA A 215 -9.28 -5.65 -2.56
C ALA A 215 -7.98 -6.22 -3.17
N ALA A 216 -6.82 -5.96 -2.57
CA ALA A 216 -5.54 -6.52 -2.99
C ALA A 216 -5.31 -7.86 -2.26
N ASN A 217 -5.29 -8.95 -3.02
CA ASN A 217 -4.88 -10.25 -2.49
C ASN A 217 -3.40 -10.21 -2.07
N ARG A 218 -2.96 -11.20 -1.27
CA ARG A 218 -1.57 -11.36 -0.79
C ARG A 218 -0.51 -11.08 -1.87
N VAL A 219 -0.69 -11.57 -3.10
CA VAL A 219 0.29 -11.38 -4.19
C VAL A 219 0.42 -9.91 -4.56
N ALA A 220 -0.71 -9.23 -4.77
CA ALA A 220 -0.71 -7.80 -5.09
C ALA A 220 -0.04 -6.99 -3.98
N THR A 221 -0.30 -7.28 -2.71
CA THR A 221 0.38 -6.61 -1.59
C THR A 221 1.90 -6.74 -1.68
N LEU A 222 2.42 -7.95 -1.86
CA LEU A 222 3.86 -8.21 -1.97
C LEU A 222 4.47 -7.53 -3.20
N GLU A 223 3.75 -7.50 -4.32
CA GLU A 223 4.15 -6.82 -5.55
C GLU A 223 4.17 -5.30 -5.41
N LEU A 224 3.46 -4.73 -4.44
CA LEU A 224 3.30 -3.29 -4.28
C LEU A 224 4.24 -2.69 -3.23
N THR A 225 4.61 -3.44 -2.19
CA THR A 225 5.55 -2.99 -1.16
C THR A 225 6.89 -2.59 -1.78
N ARG A 226 7.44 -1.44 -1.44
CA ARG A 226 8.76 -0.97 -1.94
C ARG A 226 9.52 -0.31 -0.80
N PHE A 227 10.80 -0.62 -0.66
CA PHE A 227 11.68 0.16 0.21
C PHE A 227 12.12 1.42 -0.53
N THR A 228 12.13 2.55 0.19
CA THR A 228 12.75 3.79 -0.27
C THR A 228 14.22 3.56 -0.59
N GLU A 229 14.82 4.43 -1.38
CA GLU A 229 16.24 4.35 -1.71
C GLU A 229 17.11 4.41 -0.44
N GLY A 230 16.78 5.31 0.49
CA GLY A 230 17.42 5.41 1.79
C GLY A 230 17.27 4.15 2.65
N THR A 231 16.06 3.60 2.78
CA THR A 231 15.80 2.35 3.51
C THR A 231 16.62 1.19 2.92
N ARG A 232 16.58 1.03 1.60
CA ARG A 232 17.33 -0.02 0.90
C ARG A 232 18.83 0.11 1.10
N ALA A 233 19.35 1.32 0.97
CA ALA A 233 20.76 1.59 1.21
C ALA A 233 21.15 1.20 2.63
N ASN A 234 20.37 1.60 3.64
CA ASN A 234 20.60 1.22 5.03
C ASN A 234 20.59 -0.30 5.24
N ILE A 235 19.59 -1.02 4.72
CA ILE A 235 19.51 -2.49 4.86
C ILE A 235 20.70 -3.19 4.20
N ASN A 236 21.16 -2.64 3.06
CA ASN A 236 22.29 -3.17 2.30
C ASN A 236 23.66 -2.78 2.89
N THR A 237 23.71 -1.89 3.88
CA THR A 237 24.96 -1.49 4.53
C THR A 237 25.44 -2.59 5.48
N ASP A 238 26.76 -2.78 5.53
CA ASP A 238 27.41 -3.61 6.53
C ASP A 238 27.65 -2.80 7.81
N TRP A 239 26.82 -3.07 8.82
CA TRP A 239 26.90 -2.41 10.13
C TRP A 239 27.79 -3.17 11.13
N THR A 240 28.56 -4.17 10.70
CA THR A 240 29.43 -4.94 11.61
C THR A 240 30.52 -4.08 12.24
N ASP A 241 30.99 -3.05 11.53
CA ASP A 241 32.04 -2.09 11.92
C ASP A 241 31.47 -0.77 12.49
N TRP A 242 30.28 -0.83 13.09
CA TRP A 242 29.59 0.36 13.59
C TRP A 242 30.35 1.05 14.74
N PRO A 243 30.59 2.37 14.64
CA PRO A 243 31.30 3.12 15.66
C PRO A 243 30.47 3.29 16.95
N LYS A 244 31.14 3.11 18.09
CA LYS A 244 30.60 3.39 19.42
C LYS A 244 30.57 4.92 19.65
N LEU A 245 29.38 5.47 19.90
CA LEU A 245 29.10 6.83 20.40
C LEU A 245 29.88 8.00 19.76
N GLY A 246 29.23 8.75 18.87
CA GLY A 246 29.58 10.15 18.58
C GLY A 246 30.19 10.45 17.21
N SER A 247 30.57 9.43 16.43
CA SER A 247 30.89 9.57 15.01
C SER A 247 30.30 8.38 14.30
N SER A 248 29.62 8.56 13.17
CA SER A 248 29.20 7.46 12.32
C SER A 248 29.89 7.60 10.97
N LYS A 249 30.54 6.54 10.48
CA LYS A 249 31.01 6.51 9.08
C LYS A 249 29.83 6.60 8.11
N PHE A 250 28.69 6.07 8.53
CA PHE A 250 27.49 5.87 7.70
C PHE A 250 26.44 6.98 7.86
N MET A 251 26.63 7.90 8.81
CA MET A 251 25.85 9.13 8.94
C MET A 251 26.75 10.35 8.99
N ALA A 252 26.49 11.33 8.13
CA ALA A 252 27.18 12.61 8.21
C ALA A 252 26.90 13.29 9.55
N GLY A 253 27.89 14.01 10.06
CA GLY A 253 27.72 14.83 11.27
C GLY A 253 26.68 15.92 11.03
N THR A 254 25.82 16.17 12.02
CA THR A 254 24.84 17.27 11.94
C THR A 254 25.48 18.65 11.94
N THR A 255 26.75 18.72 12.36
CA THR A 255 27.58 19.93 12.50
C THR A 255 27.82 20.69 11.20
N ALA A 256 27.50 20.09 10.05
CA ALA A 256 27.69 20.67 8.73
C ALA A 256 26.42 20.53 7.86
N THR A 257 25.26 20.94 8.41
CA THR A 257 24.02 21.06 7.62
C THR A 257 23.93 22.44 6.99
N GLN A 258 23.47 22.54 5.76
CA GLN A 258 23.32 23.83 5.08
C GLN A 258 21.92 24.02 4.49
N VAL A 259 21.45 25.26 4.47
CA VAL A 259 20.31 25.71 3.67
C VAL A 259 20.86 26.42 2.44
N ARG A 260 20.46 26.00 1.25
CA ARG A 260 20.75 26.70 -0.01
C ARG A 260 19.50 27.47 -0.44
N VAL A 261 19.59 28.79 -0.38
CA VAL A 261 18.51 29.70 -0.77
C VAL A 261 18.77 30.23 -2.17
N THR A 262 17.88 29.90 -3.09
CA THR A 262 17.99 30.30 -4.50
C THR A 262 16.74 31.01 -4.98
N ASP A 263 16.91 31.78 -6.03
CA ASP A 263 15.84 32.26 -6.86
C ASP A 263 15.20 31.07 -7.60
N ARG A 264 13.88 30.96 -7.54
CA ARG A 264 13.18 29.82 -8.12
C ARG A 264 13.22 29.79 -9.65
N ASP A 265 13.13 30.95 -10.29
CA ASP A 265 12.96 31.05 -11.74
C ASP A 265 14.31 30.91 -12.45
N THR A 266 15.36 31.48 -11.86
CA THR A 266 16.71 31.53 -12.45
C THR A 266 17.67 30.51 -11.85
N GLY A 267 17.35 29.94 -10.68
CA GLY A 267 18.26 29.10 -9.90
C GLY A 267 19.43 29.86 -9.25
N ALA A 268 19.49 31.18 -9.40
CA ALA A 268 20.57 32.01 -8.88
C ALA A 268 20.61 32.00 -7.34
N ALA A 269 21.80 32.06 -6.76
CA ALA A 269 21.93 32.21 -5.30
C ALA A 269 21.31 33.53 -4.82
N LEU A 270 20.67 33.51 -3.64
CA LEU A 270 20.12 34.71 -3.00
C LEU A 270 20.97 35.10 -1.78
N PRO A 271 22.07 35.86 -1.98
CA PRO A 271 22.88 36.33 -0.87
C PRO A 271 22.08 37.32 0.00
N GLY A 272 22.31 37.30 1.31
CA GLY A 272 21.59 38.17 2.23
C GLY A 272 20.19 37.68 2.62
N ALA A 273 19.74 36.53 2.10
CA ALA A 273 18.46 35.94 2.50
C ALA A 273 18.49 35.58 3.99
N GLN A 274 17.47 36.00 4.74
CA GLN A 274 17.30 35.62 6.15
C GLN A 274 16.81 34.18 6.21
N VAL A 275 17.44 33.35 7.02
CA VAL A 275 17.11 31.93 7.22
C VAL A 275 16.85 31.70 8.70
N SER A 276 15.77 30.99 9.01
CA SER A 276 15.44 30.57 10.37
C SER A 276 15.09 29.09 10.37
N VAL A 277 15.61 28.36 11.35
CA VAL A 277 15.43 26.91 11.49
C VAL A 277 14.83 26.62 12.85
N TRP A 278 13.77 25.82 12.87
CA TRP A 278 13.15 25.29 14.07
C TRP A 278 13.26 23.77 14.09
N ARG A 279 13.39 23.23 15.29
CA ARG A 279 13.41 21.78 15.55
C ARG A 279 12.11 21.38 16.21
N ASN A 280 11.55 20.26 15.76
CA ASN A 280 10.46 19.60 16.45
C ASN A 280 11.01 18.86 17.68
N PRO A 281 10.61 19.22 18.92
CA PRO A 281 11.08 18.56 20.14
C PRO A 281 10.24 17.31 20.53
N GLY A 282 9.27 16.91 19.70
CA GLY A 282 8.41 15.74 19.93
C GLY A 282 6.98 16.10 20.32
N ALA A 283 6.15 15.07 20.50
CA ALA A 283 4.70 15.20 20.64
C ALA A 283 4.24 16.20 21.72
N GLY A 284 3.28 17.06 21.35
CA GLY A 284 2.60 17.99 22.26
C GLY A 284 3.39 19.24 22.65
N LYS A 285 4.58 19.46 22.07
CA LYS A 285 5.43 20.61 22.36
C LYS A 285 5.51 21.57 21.17
N PRO A 286 5.63 22.89 21.39
CA PRO A 286 5.82 23.85 20.31
C PRO A 286 7.21 23.68 19.67
N LEU A 287 7.35 24.16 18.43
CA LEU A 287 8.61 24.17 17.70
C LEU A 287 9.64 25.04 18.42
N ALA A 288 10.83 24.48 18.64
CA ALA A 288 11.93 25.19 19.29
C ALA A 288 12.81 25.85 18.22
N MET A 289 13.00 27.16 18.30
CA MET A 289 13.97 27.84 17.43
C MET A 289 15.37 27.27 17.70
N LEU A 290 16.01 26.79 16.64
CA LEU A 290 17.34 26.22 16.70
C LEU A 290 18.38 27.30 16.34
N VAL A 291 18.19 27.96 15.21
CA VAL A 291 19.13 28.98 14.73
C VAL A 291 18.44 29.95 13.78
N THR A 292 18.96 31.18 13.70
CA THR A 292 18.63 32.14 12.66
C THR A 292 19.90 32.80 12.15
N GLY A 293 19.92 33.18 10.88
CA GLY A 293 21.06 33.86 10.29
C GLY A 293 20.78 34.31 8.86
N VAL A 294 21.85 34.57 8.12
CA VAL A 294 21.80 35.15 6.78
C VAL A 294 22.62 34.28 5.83
N ALA A 295 22.09 34.04 4.64
CA ALA A 295 22.77 33.33 3.58
C ALA A 295 23.98 34.13 3.06
N ASP A 296 25.11 33.45 2.87
CA ASP A 296 26.37 34.03 2.39
C ASP A 296 26.31 34.44 0.91
N ALA A 297 27.45 34.89 0.34
CA ALA A 297 27.57 35.30 -1.05
C ALA A 297 27.16 34.20 -2.07
N SER A 298 27.19 32.93 -1.66
CA SER A 298 26.78 31.77 -2.46
C SER A 298 25.34 31.32 -2.18
N GLY A 299 24.58 32.09 -1.39
CA GLY A 299 23.21 31.77 -0.99
C GLY A 299 23.13 30.63 0.03
N ARG A 300 24.22 30.38 0.80
CA ARG A 300 24.28 29.27 1.75
C ARG A 300 24.25 29.74 3.19
N PHE A 301 23.54 29.01 4.03
CA PHE A 301 23.52 29.20 5.47
C PHE A 301 23.80 27.87 6.18
N VAL A 302 24.94 27.76 6.85
CA VAL A 302 25.41 26.53 7.52
C VAL A 302 25.05 26.58 9.01
N PHE A 303 24.59 25.45 9.55
CA PHE A 303 24.24 25.30 10.96
C PHE A 303 24.44 23.87 11.47
N ASP A 304 24.47 23.74 12.80
CA ASP A 304 24.43 22.45 13.52
C ASP A 304 23.02 22.21 14.08
N TRP A 305 22.59 20.95 14.09
CA TRP A 305 21.34 20.52 14.74
C TRP A 305 21.39 20.60 16.26
N ASP A 306 22.58 20.78 16.84
CA ASP A 306 22.84 20.91 18.28
C ASP A 306 22.18 19.77 19.08
N CYS A 307 22.36 18.55 18.55
CA CYS A 307 21.97 17.30 19.22
C CYS A 307 22.85 16.10 18.84
N GLY A 308 23.79 16.24 17.89
CA GLY A 308 24.65 15.14 17.44
C GLY A 308 23.84 13.89 17.09
N PHE A 309 24.28 12.72 17.53
CA PHE A 309 23.54 11.48 17.28
C PHE A 309 22.18 11.41 18.02
N SER A 310 21.99 12.17 19.10
CA SER A 310 20.72 12.17 19.84
C SER A 310 19.55 12.77 19.04
N CYS A 311 19.84 13.50 17.95
CA CYS A 311 18.83 13.94 17.00
C CYS A 311 17.99 12.74 16.50
N PHE A 312 18.61 11.56 16.41
CA PHE A 312 18.03 10.34 15.84
C PHE A 312 17.40 9.41 16.87
N ALA A 313 17.58 9.66 18.17
CA ALA A 313 17.08 8.77 19.23
C ALA A 313 15.94 9.37 20.06
N THR A 314 15.71 10.69 19.99
CA THR A 314 14.83 11.40 20.94
C THR A 314 13.69 12.19 20.29
N GLY A 315 13.29 11.81 19.06
CA GLY A 315 12.20 12.47 18.32
C GLY A 315 12.53 13.86 17.78
N LYS A 316 13.79 14.25 17.83
CA LYS A 316 14.35 15.52 17.32
C LYS A 316 14.74 15.43 15.83
N THR A 317 13.94 14.73 15.05
CA THR A 317 14.30 14.20 13.73
C THR A 317 13.77 15.05 12.58
N THR A 318 13.06 16.13 12.89
CA THR A 318 12.33 16.95 11.92
C THR A 318 12.63 18.42 12.15
N LEU A 319 13.02 19.10 11.07
CA LEU A 319 13.32 20.52 11.02
C LEU A 319 12.32 21.26 10.15
N LEU A 320 11.86 22.42 10.61
CA LEU A 320 11.18 23.42 9.78
C LEU A 320 12.17 24.51 9.43
N VAL A 321 12.42 24.70 8.15
CA VAL A 321 13.29 25.76 7.62
C VAL A 321 12.45 26.80 6.92
N LYS A 322 12.66 28.08 7.23
CA LYS A 322 12.04 29.20 6.52
C LYS A 322 13.11 30.16 6.04
N ALA A 323 12.89 30.76 4.88
CA ALA A 323 13.76 31.80 4.36
C ALA A 323 12.98 32.95 3.75
N ARG A 324 13.59 34.14 3.78
CA ARG A 324 13.05 35.38 3.22
C ARG A 324 14.15 36.17 2.53
N ALA A 325 13.85 36.73 1.37
CA ALA A 325 14.75 37.62 0.64
C ALA A 325 13.98 38.83 0.11
N ALA A 326 14.67 39.94 -0.13
CA ALA A 326 14.06 41.14 -0.69
C ALA A 326 13.37 40.84 -2.03
N SER A 327 12.17 41.37 -2.23
CA SER A 327 11.36 41.17 -3.44
C SER A 327 11.02 39.71 -3.79
N ARG A 328 11.12 38.80 -2.82
CA ARG A 328 10.73 37.39 -2.96
C ARG A 328 9.64 37.00 -1.97
N ALA A 329 8.80 36.05 -2.34
CA ALA A 329 7.87 35.40 -1.43
C ALA A 329 8.67 34.64 -0.35
N PRO A 330 8.26 34.69 0.92
CA PRO A 330 8.87 33.87 1.96
C PRO A 330 8.60 32.38 1.68
N GLY A 331 9.62 31.54 1.85
CA GLY A 331 9.54 30.11 1.62
C GLY A 331 9.66 29.33 2.93
N ALA A 332 9.10 28.11 2.94
CA ALA A 332 9.29 27.16 4.02
C ALA A 332 9.38 25.72 3.48
N THR A 333 10.18 24.89 4.13
CA THR A 333 10.25 23.45 3.86
C THR A 333 10.50 22.67 5.13
N TRP A 334 9.97 21.46 5.17
CA TRP A 334 10.33 20.46 6.17
C TRP A 334 11.53 19.65 5.67
N PHE A 335 12.44 19.33 6.59
CA PHE A 335 13.56 18.42 6.36
C PHE A 335 13.58 17.39 7.47
N THR A 336 13.57 16.12 7.11
CA THR A 336 13.46 15.01 8.05
C THR A 336 14.74 14.18 8.08
N ILE A 337 14.84 13.31 9.08
CA ILE A 337 15.91 12.31 9.15
C ILE A 337 15.95 11.39 7.92
N PHE A 338 14.83 11.14 7.25
CA PHE A 338 14.80 10.31 6.05
C PHE A 338 15.50 11.03 4.88
N ASP A 339 15.27 12.33 4.73
CA ASP A 339 15.98 13.15 3.74
C ASP A 339 17.50 13.13 4.01
N ALA A 340 17.90 13.23 5.28
CA ALA A 340 19.30 13.14 5.69
C ALA A 340 19.92 11.75 5.39
N PHE A 341 19.20 10.67 5.70
CA PHE A 341 19.63 9.30 5.39
C PHE A 341 19.80 9.09 3.90
N GLU A 342 18.84 9.53 3.08
CA GLU A 342 18.93 9.40 1.63
C GLU A 342 20.12 10.19 1.07
N GLN A 343 20.31 11.44 1.49
CA GLN A 343 21.46 12.25 1.11
C GLN A 343 22.80 11.58 1.43
N LYS A 344 22.93 10.95 2.59
CA LYS A 344 24.17 10.27 2.95
C LYS A 344 24.31 8.88 2.31
N ALA A 345 23.34 8.00 2.52
CA ALA A 345 23.42 6.59 2.19
C ALA A 345 23.17 6.29 0.70
N VAL A 346 22.49 7.20 -0.01
CA VAL A 346 22.24 7.05 -1.46
C VAL A 346 23.14 7.98 -2.24
N HIS A 347 23.20 9.26 -1.87
CA HIS A 347 23.94 10.27 -2.64
C HIS A 347 25.39 10.49 -2.17
N GLY A 348 25.83 9.83 -1.10
CA GLY A 348 27.20 9.95 -0.58
C GLY A 348 27.54 11.34 -0.03
N GLN A 349 26.53 12.16 0.28
CA GLN A 349 26.75 13.53 0.71
C GLN A 349 27.34 13.59 2.11
N GLN A 350 28.42 14.35 2.27
CA GLN A 350 29.08 14.59 3.56
C GLN A 350 28.46 15.75 4.34
N MET A 351 27.72 16.63 3.65
CA MET A 351 26.96 17.72 4.25
C MET A 351 25.50 17.61 3.80
N PHE A 352 24.58 17.68 4.76
CA PHE A 352 23.15 17.69 4.47
C PHE A 352 22.77 19.04 3.86
N THR A 353 22.05 19.01 2.74
CA THR A 353 21.65 20.21 2.00
C THR A 353 20.13 20.32 1.95
N ILE A 354 19.61 21.43 2.47
CA ILE A 354 18.20 21.78 2.44
C ILE A 354 18.02 22.85 1.37
N ASP A 355 17.43 22.46 0.24
CA ASP A 355 17.16 23.38 -0.86
C ASP A 355 15.86 24.15 -0.63
N LEU A 356 15.96 25.47 -0.64
CA LEU A 356 14.81 26.36 -0.47
C LEU A 356 14.82 27.45 -1.55
N ALA A 357 14.16 27.14 -2.67
CA ALA A 357 13.96 28.08 -3.76
C ALA A 357 12.82 29.06 -3.43
N LEU A 358 13.08 30.38 -3.52
CA LEU A 358 12.12 31.45 -3.28
C LEU A 358 11.58 32.01 -4.60
N GLY A 359 10.27 32.04 -4.74
CA GLY A 359 9.59 32.61 -5.91
C GLY A 359 9.32 34.10 -5.76
N SER A 360 8.76 34.70 -6.81
CA SER A 360 8.18 36.04 -6.73
C SER A 360 6.91 36.03 -5.84
N PRO A 361 6.58 37.13 -5.14
CA PRO A 361 5.33 37.25 -4.39
C PRO A 361 4.13 37.00 -5.29
N ASP A 362 3.23 36.11 -4.87
CA ASP A 362 1.98 35.82 -5.56
C ASP A 362 0.84 35.61 -4.55
N ALA A 363 -0.32 36.18 -4.86
CA ALA A 363 -1.53 36.09 -4.03
C ALA A 363 -2.73 35.55 -4.82
N THR A 364 -2.55 35.25 -6.12
CA THR A 364 -3.61 34.76 -6.98
C THR A 364 -3.54 33.23 -6.97
N PRO A 365 -4.60 32.51 -6.58
CA PRO A 365 -4.60 31.05 -6.66
C PRO A 365 -4.70 30.54 -8.10
N PRO A 366 -4.21 29.31 -8.37
CA PRO A 366 -4.41 28.66 -9.66
C PRO A 366 -5.89 28.54 -10.03
N THR A 367 -6.19 28.56 -11.32
CA THR A 367 -7.50 28.15 -11.85
C THR A 367 -7.45 26.69 -12.27
N VAL A 368 -8.38 25.87 -11.79
CA VAL A 368 -8.43 24.43 -12.03
C VAL A 368 -9.75 24.05 -12.69
N SER A 369 -9.69 23.25 -13.75
CA SER A 369 -10.84 22.55 -14.30
C SER A 369 -10.53 21.08 -14.54
N VAL A 370 -11.53 20.22 -14.34
CA VAL A 370 -11.40 18.77 -14.50
C VAL A 370 -11.97 18.36 -15.85
N ALA A 371 -11.13 17.92 -16.79
CA ALA A 371 -11.60 17.12 -17.92
C ALA A 371 -11.45 15.63 -17.56
N ALA A 372 -12.47 15.11 -16.87
CA ALA A 372 -12.65 13.68 -16.63
C ALA A 372 -13.87 13.19 -17.43
N PRO A 373 -13.87 11.95 -17.93
CA PRO A 373 -15.02 11.41 -18.64
C PRO A 373 -16.20 11.20 -17.70
N SER A 374 -17.43 11.31 -18.20
CA SER A 374 -18.63 11.06 -17.39
C SER A 374 -18.83 9.58 -17.04
N MET A 375 -18.22 8.67 -17.79
CA MET A 375 -18.29 7.22 -17.59
C MET A 375 -16.92 6.56 -17.75
N ALA A 376 -16.71 5.48 -16.99
CA ALA A 376 -15.56 4.57 -17.11
C ALA A 376 -16.01 3.12 -16.89
N THR A 377 -15.15 2.15 -17.15
CA THR A 377 -15.43 0.71 -16.92
C THR A 377 -14.34 0.10 -16.08
N VAL A 378 -14.69 -0.74 -15.10
CA VAL A 378 -13.73 -1.44 -14.26
C VAL A 378 -12.70 -2.19 -15.12
N GLY A 379 -11.42 -2.02 -14.79
CA GLY A 379 -10.33 -2.67 -15.51
C GLY A 379 -9.94 -2.05 -16.86
N GLN A 380 -10.66 -1.02 -17.33
CA GLN A 380 -10.34 -0.32 -18.57
C GLN A 380 -9.61 1.01 -18.30
N LEU A 381 -8.61 1.31 -19.13
CA LEU A 381 -7.82 2.53 -19.03
C LEU A 381 -8.68 3.75 -19.38
N THR A 382 -8.70 4.74 -18.50
CA THR A 382 -9.46 5.99 -18.63
C THR A 382 -8.50 7.17 -18.52
N VAL A 383 -8.58 8.16 -19.42
CA VAL A 383 -7.69 9.32 -19.41
C VAL A 383 -8.30 10.47 -18.61
N ILE A 384 -7.49 11.14 -17.79
CA ILE A 384 -7.83 12.34 -17.03
C ILE A 384 -6.85 13.44 -17.43
N ALA A 385 -7.37 14.60 -17.83
CA ALA A 385 -6.58 15.72 -18.34
C ALA A 385 -7.03 17.05 -17.71
N PRO A 386 -6.62 17.38 -16.48
CA PRO A 386 -6.91 18.70 -15.92
C PRO A 386 -6.33 19.83 -16.77
N ALA A 387 -7.09 20.92 -16.88
CA ALA A 387 -6.51 22.21 -17.27
C ALA A 387 -6.26 23.02 -15.99
N VAL A 388 -4.99 23.36 -15.78
CA VAL A 388 -4.55 24.18 -14.65
C VAL A 388 -3.70 25.31 -15.18
N VAL A 389 -4.06 26.54 -14.80
CA VAL A 389 -3.34 27.76 -15.17
C VAL A 389 -3.21 28.67 -13.97
N ASP A 390 -2.18 29.50 -13.98
CA ASP A 390 -1.87 30.45 -12.92
C ASP A 390 -1.11 31.64 -13.55
N ASN A 391 -1.15 32.82 -12.92
CA ASN A 391 -0.52 34.05 -13.40
C ASN A 391 1.01 34.06 -13.24
N VAL A 392 1.56 33.33 -12.27
CA VAL A 392 3.01 33.16 -12.10
C VAL A 392 3.44 31.76 -12.48
N GLY A 393 2.69 30.75 -12.02
CA GLY A 393 2.95 29.37 -12.40
C GLY A 393 2.49 28.36 -11.35
N VAL A 394 2.16 27.17 -11.84
CA VAL A 394 1.71 26.05 -11.02
C VAL A 394 2.91 25.17 -10.68
N VAL A 395 3.17 24.94 -9.39
CA VAL A 395 4.28 24.10 -8.92
C VAL A 395 3.85 22.68 -8.60
N GLY A 396 2.56 22.45 -8.47
CA GLY A 396 2.06 21.08 -8.31
C GLY A 396 0.59 20.92 -8.63
N VAL A 397 0.28 19.83 -9.29
CA VAL A 397 -1.10 19.37 -9.54
C VAL A 397 -1.22 17.95 -9.03
N LYS A 398 -2.22 17.72 -8.18
CA LYS A 398 -2.55 16.40 -7.65
C LYS A 398 -3.95 16.02 -8.09
N VAL A 399 -4.06 14.95 -8.87
CA VAL A 399 -5.33 14.35 -9.28
C VAL A 399 -5.62 13.22 -8.32
N MET A 400 -6.78 13.25 -7.68
CA MET A 400 -7.25 12.28 -6.70
C MET A 400 -8.58 11.69 -7.16
N GLY A 401 -8.80 10.40 -6.93
CA GLY A 401 -10.07 9.72 -7.15
C GLY A 401 -10.86 9.57 -5.85
N ARG A 402 -11.61 8.48 -5.76
CA ARG A 402 -12.37 8.06 -4.57
C ARG A 402 -11.51 8.16 -3.29
N ASP A 403 -12.12 8.55 -2.17
CA ASP A 403 -11.48 8.59 -0.84
C ASP A 403 -10.17 9.41 -0.76
N SER A 404 -10.01 10.41 -1.64
CA SER A 404 -8.80 11.25 -1.77
C SER A 404 -7.54 10.49 -2.24
N ILE A 405 -7.72 9.35 -2.91
CA ILE A 405 -6.65 8.53 -3.48
C ILE A 405 -5.97 9.27 -4.65
N PRO A 406 -4.72 9.76 -4.58
CA PRO A 406 -4.03 10.28 -5.75
C PRO A 406 -3.90 9.24 -6.84
N ILE A 407 -4.41 9.63 -8.00
CA ILE A 407 -4.21 8.97 -9.27
C ILE A 407 -2.84 9.41 -9.81
N CYS A 408 -2.56 10.71 -9.75
CA CYS A 408 -1.39 11.32 -10.39
C CYS A 408 -0.92 12.55 -9.64
N THR A 409 0.38 12.83 -9.69
CA THR A 409 0.97 14.10 -9.24
C THR A 409 1.88 14.63 -10.33
N PHE A 410 1.81 15.93 -10.58
CA PHE A 410 2.62 16.62 -11.58
C PHE A 410 3.33 17.80 -10.91
N THR A 411 4.56 18.06 -11.31
CA THR A 411 5.34 19.25 -10.91
C THR A 411 5.49 20.26 -12.05
N ALA A 412 5.10 19.90 -13.27
CA ALA A 412 5.09 20.74 -14.47
C ALA A 412 4.07 20.20 -15.49
N PRO A 413 3.54 21.04 -16.40
CA PRO A 413 2.68 20.59 -17.50
C PRO A 413 3.49 19.77 -18.54
N PRO A 414 2.84 18.92 -19.36
CA PRO A 414 1.40 18.72 -19.50
C PRO A 414 0.77 17.85 -18.40
N TYR A 415 -0.42 18.24 -17.93
CA TYR A 415 -1.14 17.51 -16.90
C TYR A 415 -2.09 16.49 -17.50
N THR A 416 -1.56 15.31 -17.83
CA THR A 416 -2.35 14.20 -18.39
C THR A 416 -1.93 12.89 -17.75
N CYS A 417 -2.90 12.08 -17.34
CA CYS A 417 -2.60 10.74 -16.86
C CYS A 417 -3.74 9.76 -17.07
N SER A 418 -3.40 8.49 -16.90
CA SER A 418 -4.33 7.38 -17.02
C SER A 418 -4.75 6.85 -15.66
N TRP A 419 -6.00 6.41 -15.59
CA TRP A 419 -6.67 5.87 -14.42
C TRP A 419 -7.43 4.61 -14.83
N THR A 420 -7.22 3.52 -14.10
CA THR A 420 -7.98 2.26 -14.30
C THR A 420 -8.81 2.01 -13.04
N PRO A 421 -10.13 2.21 -13.07
CA PRO A 421 -10.95 1.98 -11.89
C PRO A 421 -11.00 0.50 -11.52
N GLY A 422 -10.89 0.19 -10.23
CA GLY A 422 -10.97 -1.18 -9.71
C GLY A 422 -12.35 -1.60 -9.20
N THR A 423 -13.27 -0.65 -8.99
CA THR A 423 -14.61 -0.93 -8.43
C THR A 423 -15.70 -0.13 -9.14
N PRO A 424 -16.89 -0.73 -9.37
CA PRO A 424 -18.02 -0.04 -9.97
C PRO A 424 -18.66 0.96 -8.99
N GLY A 425 -19.44 1.90 -9.54
CA GLY A 425 -20.14 2.95 -8.80
C GLY A 425 -19.65 4.36 -9.14
N MET A 426 -20.23 5.36 -8.48
CA MET A 426 -19.82 6.76 -8.66
C MET A 426 -18.49 7.01 -7.97
N GLN A 427 -17.53 7.58 -8.70
CA GLN A 427 -16.25 8.03 -8.17
C GLN A 427 -16.07 9.53 -8.41
N THR A 428 -15.74 10.27 -7.36
CA THR A 428 -15.41 11.69 -7.47
C THR A 428 -13.91 11.85 -7.70
N ILE A 429 -13.54 12.42 -8.84
CA ILE A 429 -12.19 12.86 -9.16
C ILE A 429 -12.02 14.28 -8.64
N ARG A 430 -11.10 14.50 -7.70
CA ARG A 430 -10.73 15.80 -7.14
C ARG A 430 -9.35 16.20 -7.62
N ILE A 431 -9.18 17.42 -8.09
CA ILE A 431 -7.91 17.95 -8.55
C ILE A 431 -7.54 19.12 -7.65
N VAL A 432 -6.34 19.05 -7.07
CA VAL A 432 -5.76 20.10 -6.24
C VAL A 432 -4.58 20.68 -6.98
N ALA A 433 -4.60 21.97 -7.25
CA ALA A 433 -3.46 22.70 -7.77
C ALA A 433 -2.87 23.61 -6.71
N LEU A 434 -1.56 23.81 -6.80
CA LEU A 434 -0.79 24.67 -5.93
C LEU A 434 0.16 25.51 -6.77
N ASP A 435 0.26 26.79 -6.45
CA ASP A 435 1.29 27.66 -6.97
C ASP A 435 2.52 27.72 -6.05
N ALA A 436 3.49 28.49 -6.52
CA ALA A 436 4.75 28.72 -5.87
C ALA A 436 4.66 29.47 -4.52
N ALA A 437 3.64 30.30 -4.32
CA ALA A 437 3.43 31.10 -3.12
C ALA A 437 2.60 30.39 -2.05
N GLY A 438 2.08 29.20 -2.38
CA GLY A 438 1.29 28.36 -1.49
C GLY A 438 -0.22 28.57 -1.63
N ASN A 439 -0.66 29.37 -2.61
CA ASN A 439 -2.07 29.50 -2.97
C ASN A 439 -2.53 28.20 -3.64
N SER A 440 -3.73 27.75 -3.28
CA SER A 440 -4.28 26.49 -3.77
C SER A 440 -5.67 26.66 -4.32
N ALA A 441 -6.01 25.79 -5.26
CA ALA A 441 -7.35 25.68 -5.80
C ALA A 441 -7.74 24.22 -5.99
N VAL A 442 -9.05 23.98 -5.97
CA VAL A 442 -9.62 22.64 -6.06
C VAL A 442 -10.75 22.63 -7.08
N ALA A 443 -10.78 21.60 -7.92
CA ALA A 443 -11.95 21.26 -8.73
C ALA A 443 -12.31 19.78 -8.56
N SER A 444 -13.55 19.40 -8.83
CA SER A 444 -13.98 18.01 -8.80
C SER A 444 -14.91 17.66 -9.97
N ALA A 445 -14.89 16.40 -10.40
CA ALA A 445 -15.84 15.82 -11.35
C ALA A 445 -16.29 14.43 -10.88
N ASN A 446 -17.55 14.07 -11.13
CA ASN A 446 -18.05 12.72 -10.86
C ASN A 446 -17.97 11.86 -12.12
N VAL A 447 -17.47 10.64 -11.95
CA VAL A 447 -17.37 9.61 -12.99
C VAL A 447 -18.17 8.40 -12.58
N ILE A 448 -19.07 7.93 -13.44
CA ILE A 448 -19.83 6.70 -13.22
C ILE A 448 -19.00 5.52 -13.72
N VAL A 449 -18.56 4.64 -12.82
CA VAL A 449 -17.81 3.42 -13.19
C VAL A 449 -18.75 2.24 -13.33
N ASN A 450 -18.82 1.67 -14.52
CA ASN A 450 -19.60 0.48 -14.81
C ASN A 450 -18.82 -0.80 -14.49
N PRO A 451 -19.49 -1.89 -14.07
CA PRO A 451 -18.86 -3.20 -13.98
C PRO A 451 -18.34 -3.64 -15.37
N PRO A 452 -17.37 -4.57 -15.42
CA PRO A 452 -16.96 -5.13 -16.71
C PRO A 452 -18.13 -5.90 -17.33
N SER A 453 -18.16 -5.99 -18.65
CA SER A 453 -19.15 -6.84 -19.36
C SER A 453 -18.97 -8.30 -18.95
N ASP A 454 -20.07 -9.00 -18.70
CA ASP A 454 -20.04 -10.43 -18.44
C ASP A 454 -19.78 -11.20 -19.73
N THR A 455 -18.82 -12.12 -19.70
CA THR A 455 -18.38 -12.91 -20.87
C THR A 455 -18.42 -14.40 -20.62
N VAL A 456 -18.90 -14.84 -19.46
CA VAL A 456 -18.91 -16.25 -19.08
C VAL A 456 -20.31 -16.79 -19.40
N PRO A 457 -20.44 -17.83 -20.25
CA PRO A 457 -21.74 -18.44 -20.50
C PRO A 457 -22.22 -19.27 -19.29
N PRO A 458 -23.55 -19.44 -19.14
CA PRO A 458 -24.10 -20.32 -18.11
C PRO A 458 -23.59 -21.76 -18.22
N ALA A 459 -23.38 -22.44 -17.09
CA ALA A 459 -23.21 -23.89 -17.05
C ALA A 459 -24.59 -24.56 -17.04
N VAL A 460 -24.87 -25.45 -18.00
CA VAL A 460 -26.17 -26.10 -18.15
C VAL A 460 -26.05 -27.62 -18.21
N SER A 461 -26.97 -28.33 -17.57
CA SER A 461 -27.14 -29.78 -17.72
C SER A 461 -28.60 -30.14 -18.03
N LEU A 462 -28.79 -31.22 -18.79
CA LEU A 462 -30.09 -31.73 -19.18
C LEU A 462 -30.29 -33.14 -18.64
N ALA A 463 -31.41 -33.36 -17.95
CA ALA A 463 -31.95 -34.67 -17.66
C ALA A 463 -33.23 -34.86 -18.48
N ALA A 464 -33.13 -35.74 -19.47
CA ALA A 464 -34.24 -36.19 -20.30
C ALA A 464 -34.35 -37.73 -20.22
N PRO A 465 -35.57 -38.30 -20.31
CA PRO A 465 -35.74 -39.74 -20.42
C PRO A 465 -35.03 -40.31 -21.65
N GLN A 466 -34.51 -41.53 -21.55
CA GLN A 466 -33.91 -42.22 -22.72
C GLN A 466 -34.97 -42.74 -23.69
N SER A 467 -36.12 -43.22 -23.18
CA SER A 467 -37.28 -43.56 -23.99
C SER A 467 -38.60 -43.23 -23.30
N MET A 468 -39.65 -42.98 -24.10
CA MET A 468 -41.02 -42.68 -23.65
C MET A 468 -42.07 -43.12 -24.70
N PRO A 469 -43.31 -43.48 -24.31
CA PRO A 469 -44.39 -43.76 -25.26
C PRO A 469 -44.88 -42.50 -26.00
N ALA A 470 -45.27 -42.65 -27.27
CA ALA A 470 -46.03 -41.62 -27.97
C ALA A 470 -47.36 -41.33 -27.23
N GLY A 471 -47.73 -40.05 -27.12
CA GLY A 471 -48.96 -39.61 -26.44
C GLY A 471 -48.85 -39.40 -24.93
N ALA A 472 -47.77 -39.85 -24.28
CA ALA A 472 -47.50 -39.60 -22.86
C ALA A 472 -46.69 -38.32 -22.63
N ALA A 473 -46.93 -37.60 -21.53
CA ALA A 473 -46.14 -36.41 -21.19
C ALA A 473 -44.75 -36.79 -20.67
N ALA A 474 -43.70 -36.41 -21.42
CA ALA A 474 -42.31 -36.49 -20.98
C ALA A 474 -41.99 -35.28 -20.09
N ARG A 475 -41.30 -35.52 -18.97
CA ARG A 475 -40.80 -34.47 -18.08
C ARG A 475 -39.31 -34.31 -18.30
N PHE A 476 -38.91 -33.12 -18.74
CA PHE A 476 -37.51 -32.71 -18.82
C PHE A 476 -37.18 -31.86 -17.61
N SER A 477 -35.98 -32.04 -17.06
CA SER A 477 -35.43 -31.15 -16.05
C SER A 477 -34.03 -30.72 -16.44
N ALA A 478 -33.67 -29.49 -16.10
CA ALA A 478 -32.34 -28.97 -16.34
C ALA A 478 -31.80 -28.30 -15.07
N THR A 479 -30.48 -28.23 -14.96
CA THR A 479 -29.82 -27.29 -14.06
C THR A 479 -29.14 -26.23 -14.90
N ALA A 480 -29.19 -24.98 -14.44
CA ALA A 480 -28.42 -23.90 -15.04
C ALA A 480 -27.91 -22.98 -13.93
N SER A 481 -26.64 -22.62 -13.99
CA SER A 481 -25.98 -21.72 -13.04
C SER A 481 -24.96 -20.86 -13.78
N ASP A 482 -24.76 -19.64 -13.29
CA ASP A 482 -23.91 -18.64 -13.92
C ASP A 482 -23.26 -17.76 -12.83
N ASN A 483 -22.16 -17.08 -13.14
CA ASN A 483 -21.45 -16.18 -12.21
C ASN A 483 -22.23 -14.90 -11.88
N VAL A 484 -23.07 -14.41 -12.78
CA VAL A 484 -23.97 -13.26 -12.53
C VAL A 484 -25.41 -13.71 -12.42
N GLY A 485 -25.85 -14.58 -13.32
CA GLY A 485 -27.19 -15.17 -13.27
C GLY A 485 -27.73 -15.57 -14.63
N VAL A 486 -28.61 -16.57 -14.63
CA VAL A 486 -29.30 -17.04 -15.84
C VAL A 486 -30.55 -16.21 -16.06
N ALA A 487 -30.67 -15.55 -17.20
CA ALA A 487 -31.83 -14.72 -17.53
C ALA A 487 -32.97 -15.53 -18.18
N GLU A 488 -32.62 -16.55 -18.97
CA GLU A 488 -33.59 -17.37 -19.70
C GLU A 488 -33.04 -18.78 -19.97
N LEU A 489 -33.91 -19.79 -19.90
CA LEU A 489 -33.64 -21.17 -20.29
C LEU A 489 -34.76 -21.69 -21.18
N LYS A 490 -34.40 -22.27 -22.33
CA LYS A 490 -35.33 -22.87 -23.29
C LYS A 490 -35.12 -24.37 -23.38
N PHE A 491 -36.21 -25.13 -23.34
CA PHE A 491 -36.22 -26.51 -23.83
C PHE A 491 -36.67 -26.49 -25.29
N ILE A 492 -35.91 -27.13 -26.16
CA ILE A 492 -36.09 -27.16 -27.61
C ILE A 492 -36.12 -28.62 -28.02
N VAL A 493 -37.18 -29.04 -28.71
CA VAL A 493 -37.30 -30.41 -29.24
C VAL A 493 -37.37 -30.35 -30.76
N ASP A 494 -36.46 -31.06 -31.43
CA ASP A 494 -36.33 -31.08 -32.89
C ASP A 494 -36.32 -29.68 -33.52
N GLY A 495 -35.59 -28.76 -32.89
CA GLY A 495 -35.45 -27.36 -33.34
C GLY A 495 -36.63 -26.45 -32.98
N ARG A 496 -37.67 -26.92 -32.28
CA ARG A 496 -38.81 -26.11 -31.85
C ARG A 496 -38.83 -25.92 -30.34
N THR A 497 -38.97 -24.67 -29.88
CA THR A 497 -39.07 -24.37 -28.45
C THR A 497 -40.33 -24.98 -27.84
N ALA A 498 -40.15 -25.89 -26.89
CA ALA A 498 -41.21 -26.50 -26.10
C ALA A 498 -41.55 -25.65 -24.86
N CYS A 499 -40.53 -25.15 -24.15
CA CYS A 499 -40.71 -24.31 -22.97
C CYS A 499 -39.67 -23.18 -22.93
N THR A 500 -40.04 -22.05 -22.32
CA THR A 500 -39.12 -20.95 -21.95
C THR A 500 -39.34 -20.62 -20.47
N LEU A 501 -38.26 -20.56 -19.70
CA LEU A 501 -38.27 -20.42 -18.25
C LEU A 501 -37.27 -19.32 -17.85
N ARG A 502 -37.59 -18.52 -16.84
CA ARG A 502 -36.73 -17.40 -16.38
C ARG A 502 -36.21 -17.56 -14.95
N ALA A 503 -36.60 -18.64 -14.27
CA ALA A 503 -36.14 -18.97 -12.93
C ALA A 503 -36.26 -20.49 -12.68
N ALA A 504 -35.45 -21.00 -11.75
CA ALA A 504 -35.55 -22.38 -11.28
C ALA A 504 -36.82 -22.59 -10.43
N PRO A 505 -37.39 -23.81 -10.36
CA PRO A 505 -36.89 -25.05 -10.95
C PRO A 505 -37.14 -25.14 -12.47
N TYR A 506 -36.10 -25.52 -13.23
CA TYR A 506 -36.20 -25.63 -14.69
C TYR A 506 -36.78 -26.97 -15.12
N VAL A 507 -38.11 -27.02 -15.20
CA VAL A 507 -38.86 -28.23 -15.57
C VAL A 507 -39.80 -27.93 -16.73
N CYS A 508 -39.85 -28.82 -17.72
CA CYS A 508 -40.72 -28.72 -18.87
C CYS A 508 -41.47 -30.04 -19.09
N ALA A 509 -42.76 -29.95 -19.44
CA ALA A 509 -43.54 -31.10 -19.87
C ALA A 509 -43.75 -31.02 -21.40
N TRP A 510 -43.51 -32.12 -22.10
CA TRP A 510 -43.65 -32.21 -23.55
C TRP A 510 -44.24 -33.56 -23.97
N THR A 511 -45.20 -33.57 -24.89
CA THR A 511 -45.88 -34.80 -25.33
C THR A 511 -45.58 -35.09 -26.81
N PRO A 512 -44.83 -36.16 -27.14
CA PRO A 512 -44.60 -36.57 -28.52
C PRO A 512 -45.88 -37.13 -29.15
N LYS A 513 -46.18 -36.74 -30.39
CA LYS A 513 -47.37 -37.21 -31.13
C LYS A 513 -47.12 -38.46 -31.97
N ARG A 514 -45.86 -38.77 -32.29
CA ARG A 514 -45.49 -39.85 -33.20
C ARG A 514 -44.26 -40.60 -32.67
N PRO A 515 -44.17 -41.92 -32.88
CA PRO A 515 -42.96 -42.69 -32.60
C PRO A 515 -41.78 -42.22 -33.45
N GLY A 516 -40.56 -42.37 -32.96
CA GLY A 516 -39.34 -41.92 -33.63
C GLY A 516 -38.21 -41.56 -32.68
N SER A 517 -37.21 -40.83 -33.16
CA SER A 517 -36.18 -40.21 -32.30
C SER A 517 -36.48 -38.72 -32.18
N ALA A 518 -36.30 -38.17 -30.99
CA ALA A 518 -36.41 -36.74 -30.71
C ALA A 518 -35.07 -36.24 -30.13
N ASN A 519 -34.56 -35.13 -30.66
CA ASN A 519 -33.42 -34.44 -30.07
C ASN A 519 -33.94 -33.35 -29.12
N VAL A 520 -33.62 -33.50 -27.84
CA VAL A 520 -33.98 -32.53 -26.80
C VAL A 520 -32.73 -31.70 -26.49
N GLU A 521 -32.80 -30.42 -26.78
CA GLU A 521 -31.79 -29.43 -26.44
C GLU A 521 -32.32 -28.55 -25.29
N VAL A 522 -31.46 -28.24 -24.33
CA VAL A 522 -31.66 -27.12 -23.41
C VAL A 522 -30.67 -26.04 -23.75
N ARG A 523 -31.14 -24.79 -23.81
CA ARG A 523 -30.33 -23.61 -24.09
C ARG A 523 -30.55 -22.56 -23.01
N ALA A 524 -29.50 -22.23 -22.27
CA ALA A 524 -29.51 -21.19 -21.25
C ALA A 524 -28.80 -19.93 -21.76
N MET A 525 -29.32 -18.77 -21.39
CA MET A 525 -28.78 -17.46 -21.73
C MET A 525 -28.77 -16.56 -20.48
N ASP A 526 -27.68 -15.84 -20.26
CA ASP A 526 -27.58 -14.82 -19.21
C ASP A 526 -28.14 -13.46 -19.70
N ALA A 527 -28.01 -12.42 -18.86
CA ALA A 527 -28.45 -11.07 -19.23
C ALA A 527 -27.49 -10.33 -20.19
N ALA A 528 -26.24 -10.80 -20.30
CA ALA A 528 -25.22 -10.25 -21.20
C ALA A 528 -25.30 -10.86 -22.61
N GLY A 529 -26.13 -11.89 -22.81
CA GLY A 529 -26.31 -12.59 -24.07
C GLY A 529 -25.36 -13.77 -24.29
N ASN A 530 -24.61 -14.19 -23.27
CA ASN A 530 -23.80 -15.40 -23.33
C ASN A 530 -24.72 -16.63 -23.29
N VAL A 531 -24.43 -17.64 -24.12
CA VAL A 531 -25.30 -18.79 -24.33
C VAL A 531 -24.54 -20.09 -24.14
N ALA A 532 -25.16 -21.05 -23.46
CA ALA A 532 -24.71 -22.43 -23.41
C ALA A 532 -25.87 -23.38 -23.74
N SER A 533 -25.53 -24.58 -24.24
CA SER A 533 -26.52 -25.58 -24.59
C SER A 533 -26.06 -26.99 -24.21
N ALA A 534 -27.01 -27.86 -23.89
CA ALA A 534 -26.79 -29.29 -23.71
C ALA A 534 -27.90 -30.06 -24.45
N SER A 535 -27.59 -31.25 -24.97
CA SER A 535 -28.56 -32.02 -25.75
C SER A 535 -28.55 -33.49 -25.38
N ALA A 536 -29.71 -34.13 -25.47
CA ALA A 536 -29.90 -35.56 -25.29
C ALA A 536 -30.83 -36.10 -26.38
N SER A 537 -30.53 -37.29 -26.89
CA SER A 537 -31.43 -38.03 -27.77
C SER A 537 -32.38 -38.88 -26.95
N MET A 538 -33.66 -38.85 -27.30
CA MET A 538 -34.72 -39.65 -26.70
C MET A 538 -35.39 -40.50 -27.77
N ARG A 539 -35.76 -41.73 -27.44
CA ARG A 539 -36.55 -42.62 -28.28
C ARG A 539 -38.04 -42.52 -27.91
N VAL A 540 -38.88 -42.19 -28.88
CA VAL A 540 -40.34 -42.25 -28.74
C VAL A 540 -40.84 -43.59 -29.27
N GLU A 541 -41.44 -44.37 -28.39
CA GLU A 541 -41.95 -45.71 -28.68
C GLU A 541 -43.37 -45.66 -29.26
N GLY A 542 -43.67 -46.61 -30.14
CA GLY A 542 -45.03 -46.85 -30.63
C GLY A 542 -45.93 -47.49 -29.58
N PRO A 543 -47.25 -47.52 -29.82
CA PRO A 543 -48.13 -48.35 -29.01
C PRO A 543 -47.59 -49.78 -28.99
N ARG A 544 -47.53 -50.39 -27.81
CA ARG A 544 -47.10 -51.78 -27.70
C ARG A 544 -48.13 -52.67 -28.40
N PRO A 545 -47.73 -53.79 -29.03
CA PRO A 545 -48.67 -54.70 -29.69
C PRO A 545 -49.80 -55.21 -28.78
N GLU A 546 -49.58 -55.19 -27.47
CA GLU A 546 -50.55 -55.57 -26.43
C GLU A 546 -51.52 -54.45 -26.00
N ASP A 547 -51.31 -53.22 -26.49
CA ASP A 547 -52.18 -52.05 -26.27
C ASP A 547 -53.03 -51.69 -27.52
N LEU A 548 -52.92 -52.47 -28.61
CA LEU A 548 -53.70 -52.37 -29.86
C LEU A 548 -54.77 -53.47 -29.90
#